data_AF-A0A3B0SRV1-F1
#
_entry.id   AF-A0A3B0SRV1-F1
#
_cell.length_a   1.000
_cell.length_b   1.000
_cell.length_c   1.000
_cell.angle_alpha   90.00
_cell.angle_beta   90.00
_cell.angle_gamma   90.00
#
_symmetry.space_group_name_H-M   'P 1'
#
loop_
_entity.id
_entity.type
_entity.pdbx_description
1 polymer ?
#
loop_
_entity_poly.entity_id
_entity_poly.type
_entity_poly.pdbx_seq_one_letter_code
_entity_poly.pdbx_strand_id
1 'polypeptide(L)'
;SKGDLNALAAHFGFTVTRTPDIPASVRSVTDTRNGKIYVHGRDSFDAKQARSVILQTLGHFALEHADPKDFGEFLRQRVEANYFAGAVLVPESSAVPFLLDAKSDRNLSVEDLKDRFFVSYEMAGHRFTNLATQHLGFGTHFLRSDDQGIIWKAYSNNGVPFPKNSAGAIEGQRLCREWGTRQAFTSDARFTIHYQYTDTSEGTFWCATFVETAQEPAHAITVGVRFEDARWFRGWNTERHSVSKCPDGACCRFVSEEAAERWNGYAWPSVRPNSHVLAAMPVETVPGVDMVEIYEFLTRRENGAFD
;
A
#
# COMPACT_ATOMS: atom_id res chain seq x y z
N SER A 1 -8.25 24.29 -4.19
CA SER A 1 -8.97 24.79 -3.00
C SER A 1 -10.33 24.10 -2.87
N LYS A 2 -11.10 24.29 -1.78
CA LYS A 2 -12.49 23.75 -1.68
C LYS A 2 -13.43 24.33 -2.74
N GLY A 3 -13.19 25.56 -3.20
CA GLY A 3 -13.95 26.20 -4.28
C GLY A 3 -13.83 25.45 -5.60
N ASP A 4 -12.63 24.95 -5.91
CA ASP A 4 -12.35 24.27 -7.18
C ASP A 4 -13.07 22.91 -7.29
N LEU A 5 -13.23 22.18 -6.17
CA LEU A 5 -13.90 20.87 -6.20
C LEU A 5 -15.41 20.99 -6.42
N ASN A 6 -16.04 21.97 -5.77
CA ASN A 6 -17.47 22.23 -5.99
C ASN A 6 -17.72 22.75 -7.40
N ALA A 7 -16.82 23.60 -7.93
CA ALA A 7 -16.89 24.06 -9.31
C ALA A 7 -16.75 22.89 -10.31
N LEU A 8 -15.83 21.95 -10.04
CA LEU A 8 -15.68 20.76 -10.86
C LEU A 8 -16.92 19.84 -10.79
N ALA A 9 -17.48 19.61 -9.61
CA ALA A 9 -18.72 18.86 -9.47
C ALA A 9 -19.86 19.53 -10.26
N ALA A 10 -19.99 20.86 -10.16
CA ALA A 10 -20.99 21.64 -10.87
C ALA A 10 -20.80 21.59 -12.40
N HIS A 11 -19.55 21.53 -12.89
CA HIS A 11 -19.26 21.33 -14.31
C HIS A 11 -19.85 20.01 -14.85
N PHE A 12 -19.84 18.97 -14.03
CA PHE A 12 -20.49 17.68 -14.34
C PHE A 12 -21.99 17.64 -14.00
N GLY A 13 -22.60 18.78 -13.62
CA GLY A 13 -24.02 18.85 -13.27
C GLY A 13 -24.36 18.35 -11.86
N PHE A 14 -23.37 18.23 -10.97
CA PHE A 14 -23.55 17.72 -9.62
C PHE A 14 -23.34 18.78 -8.54
N THR A 15 -24.08 18.64 -7.45
CA THR A 15 -23.85 19.33 -6.18
C THR A 15 -23.42 18.31 -5.12
N VAL A 16 -22.42 18.65 -4.31
CA VAL A 16 -21.91 17.75 -3.26
C VAL A 16 -22.61 18.04 -1.95
N THR A 17 -23.30 17.04 -1.41
CA THR A 17 -23.97 17.08 -0.11
C THR A 17 -23.23 16.19 0.88
N ARG A 18 -22.93 16.70 2.08
CA ARG A 18 -22.37 15.90 3.16
C ARG A 18 -23.46 15.49 4.11
N THR A 19 -23.57 14.21 4.42
CA THR A 19 -24.64 13.70 5.27
C THR A 19 -24.17 12.51 6.12
N PRO A 20 -24.60 12.37 7.39
CA PRO A 20 -24.17 11.29 8.28
C PRO A 20 -24.89 9.96 8.02
N ASP A 21 -25.96 9.95 7.23
CA ASP A 21 -26.88 8.82 7.00
C ASP A 21 -26.60 8.05 5.69
N ILE A 22 -25.38 8.16 5.15
CA ILE A 22 -25.00 7.33 4.01
C ILE A 22 -24.92 5.86 4.44
N PRO A 23 -25.48 4.92 3.65
CA PRO A 23 -25.38 3.50 3.95
C PRO A 23 -23.93 3.06 4.19
N ALA A 24 -23.70 2.27 5.24
CA ALA A 24 -22.36 1.86 5.66
C ALA A 24 -21.59 1.04 4.59
N SER A 25 -22.29 0.46 3.62
CA SER A 25 -21.70 -0.31 2.53
C SER A 25 -21.05 0.55 1.43
N VAL A 26 -21.27 1.87 1.43
CA VAL A 26 -20.79 2.76 0.37
C VAL A 26 -20.03 3.97 0.92
N ARG A 27 -19.07 4.46 0.13
CA ARG A 27 -18.30 5.67 0.44
C ARG A 27 -18.99 6.96 -0.05
N SER A 28 -19.84 6.82 -1.07
CA SER A 28 -20.63 7.89 -1.68
C SER A 28 -21.84 7.33 -2.38
N VAL A 29 -22.88 8.13 -2.56
CA VAL A 29 -24.04 7.83 -3.40
C VAL A 29 -24.23 8.95 -4.42
N THR A 30 -24.39 8.60 -5.69
CA THR A 30 -24.69 9.58 -6.75
C THR A 30 -26.14 9.46 -7.18
N ASP A 31 -26.90 10.53 -6.98
CA ASP A 31 -28.25 10.70 -7.48
C ASP A 31 -28.19 11.50 -8.79
N THR A 32 -28.18 10.77 -9.90
CA THR A 32 -28.14 11.35 -11.26
C THR A 32 -29.44 12.05 -11.64
N ARG A 33 -30.57 11.70 -11.01
CA ARG A 33 -31.86 12.33 -11.28
C ARG A 33 -31.92 13.76 -10.76
N ASN A 34 -31.36 14.01 -9.57
CA ASN A 34 -31.36 15.33 -8.93
C ASN A 34 -30.00 16.04 -8.99
N GLY A 35 -29.00 15.47 -9.66
CA GLY A 35 -27.66 16.06 -9.77
C GLY A 35 -26.98 16.21 -8.41
N LYS A 36 -26.98 15.17 -7.58
CA LYS A 36 -26.40 15.20 -6.22
C LYS A 36 -25.40 14.07 -6.00
N ILE A 37 -24.28 14.40 -5.34
CA ILE A 37 -23.32 13.44 -4.81
C ILE A 37 -23.35 13.54 -3.29
N TYR A 38 -23.76 12.48 -2.63
CA TYR A 38 -23.75 12.36 -1.17
C TYR A 38 -22.42 11.73 -0.74
N VAL A 39 -21.73 12.36 0.21
CA VAL A 39 -20.55 11.80 0.88
C VAL A 39 -20.69 11.88 2.41
N HIS A 40 -19.96 11.01 3.12
CA HIS A 40 -20.04 10.94 4.57
C HIS A 40 -19.68 12.28 5.23
N GLY A 41 -20.22 12.49 6.44
CA GLY A 41 -19.93 13.65 7.28
C GLY A 41 -18.45 13.81 7.65
N ARG A 42 -18.10 14.97 8.22
CA ARG A 42 -16.71 15.26 8.63
C ARG A 42 -16.20 14.36 9.75
N ASP A 43 -17.11 13.78 10.52
CA ASP A 43 -16.76 12.89 11.63
C ASP A 43 -16.30 11.51 11.14
N SER A 44 -16.65 11.14 9.90
CA SER A 44 -16.30 9.85 9.29
C SER A 44 -15.16 9.94 8.26
N PHE A 45 -15.01 11.08 7.58
CA PHE A 45 -13.91 11.32 6.63
C PHE A 45 -13.14 12.59 6.93
N ASP A 46 -11.81 12.46 6.90
CA ASP A 46 -10.94 13.64 6.85
C ASP A 46 -11.13 14.42 5.54
N ALA A 47 -10.60 15.65 5.48
CA ALA A 47 -10.76 16.50 4.31
C ALA A 47 -10.12 15.91 3.03
N LYS A 48 -9.08 15.08 3.15
CA LYS A 48 -8.36 14.49 2.01
C LYS A 48 -9.14 13.32 1.43
N GLN A 49 -9.64 12.43 2.27
CA GLN A 49 -10.50 11.29 1.92
C GLN A 49 -11.77 11.77 1.22
N ALA A 50 -12.45 12.78 1.77
CA ALA A 50 -13.64 13.34 1.14
C ALA A 50 -13.34 13.86 -0.28
N ARG A 51 -12.23 14.58 -0.50
CA ARG A 51 -11.82 15.04 -1.84
C ARG A 51 -11.57 13.87 -2.79
N SER A 52 -10.84 12.86 -2.32
CA SER A 52 -10.52 11.66 -3.11
C SER A 52 -11.78 10.92 -3.53
N VAL A 53 -12.72 10.71 -2.62
CA VAL A 53 -13.98 10.00 -2.91
C VAL A 53 -14.80 10.77 -3.95
N ILE A 54 -14.97 12.09 -3.77
CA ILE A 54 -15.71 12.92 -4.74
C ILE A 54 -15.08 12.84 -6.12
N LEU A 55 -13.75 12.95 -6.23
CA LEU A 55 -13.07 12.91 -7.51
C LEU A 55 -13.08 11.52 -8.15
N GLN A 56 -13.04 10.45 -7.36
CA GLN A 56 -13.23 9.09 -7.87
C GLN A 56 -14.63 8.93 -8.46
N THR A 57 -15.66 9.42 -7.76
CA THR A 57 -17.04 9.46 -8.27
C THR A 57 -17.13 10.26 -9.57
N LEU A 58 -16.58 11.47 -9.61
CA LEU A 58 -16.56 12.31 -10.81
C LEU A 58 -15.77 11.67 -11.95
N GLY A 59 -14.74 10.87 -11.64
CA GLY A 59 -13.96 10.14 -12.64
C GLY A 59 -14.80 9.17 -13.47
N HIS A 60 -15.80 8.53 -12.87
CA HIS A 60 -16.74 7.69 -13.64
C HIS A 60 -17.51 8.48 -14.69
N PHE A 61 -17.90 9.72 -14.38
CA PHE A 61 -18.60 10.59 -15.34
C PHE A 61 -17.64 11.20 -16.36
N ALA A 62 -16.47 11.65 -15.92
CA ALA A 62 -15.46 12.23 -16.79
C ALA A 62 -14.91 11.25 -17.84
N LEU A 63 -14.91 9.96 -17.52
CA LEU A 63 -14.47 8.88 -18.40
C LEU A 63 -15.63 8.14 -19.06
N GLU A 64 -16.86 8.65 -18.92
CA GLU A 64 -18.07 8.10 -19.54
C GLU A 64 -18.29 6.60 -19.26
N HIS A 65 -17.98 6.17 -18.03
CA HIS A 65 -18.19 4.78 -17.62
C HIS A 65 -19.67 4.42 -17.63
N ALA A 66 -20.01 3.33 -18.31
CA ALA A 66 -21.32 2.69 -18.25
C ALA A 66 -21.35 1.60 -17.16
N ASP A 67 -22.52 0.99 -16.95
CA ASP A 67 -22.62 -0.19 -16.09
C ASP A 67 -21.66 -1.28 -16.56
N PRO A 68 -20.78 -1.80 -15.68
CA PRO A 68 -19.77 -2.76 -16.07
C PRO A 68 -20.43 -4.09 -16.47
N LYS A 69 -19.99 -4.67 -17.59
CA LYS A 69 -20.55 -5.93 -18.13
C LYS A 69 -20.07 -7.15 -17.38
N ASP A 70 -18.90 -7.06 -16.78
CA ASP A 70 -18.27 -8.12 -16.00
C ASP A 70 -17.39 -7.56 -14.87
N PHE A 71 -16.85 -8.46 -14.06
CA PHE A 71 -16.00 -8.10 -12.94
C PHE A 71 -14.67 -7.45 -13.37
N GLY A 72 -14.13 -7.82 -14.53
CA GLY A 72 -12.90 -7.24 -15.07
C GLY A 72 -13.09 -5.78 -15.48
N GLU A 73 -14.20 -5.47 -16.14
CA GLU A 73 -14.58 -4.10 -16.48
C GLU A 73 -14.85 -3.26 -15.22
N PHE A 74 -15.54 -3.83 -14.22
CA PHE A 74 -15.72 -3.17 -12.93
C PHE A 74 -14.38 -2.80 -12.26
N LEU A 75 -13.41 -3.71 -12.24
CA LEU A 75 -12.08 -3.43 -11.69
C LEU A 75 -11.33 -2.38 -12.52
N ARG A 76 -11.41 -2.45 -13.85
CA ARG A 76 -10.77 -1.47 -14.75
C ARG A 76 -11.31 -0.07 -14.51
N GLN A 77 -12.63 0.10 -14.53
CA GLN A 77 -13.27 1.39 -14.28
C GLN A 77 -12.86 1.97 -12.92
N ARG A 78 -12.70 1.13 -11.89
CA ARG A 78 -12.19 1.57 -10.58
C ARG A 78 -10.75 2.04 -10.64
N VAL A 79 -9.88 1.36 -11.39
CA VAL A 79 -8.48 1.79 -11.60
C VAL A 79 -8.45 3.14 -12.32
N GLU A 80 -9.24 3.29 -13.38
CA GLU A 80 -9.31 4.50 -14.19
C GLU A 80 -9.86 5.70 -13.39
N ALA A 81 -10.95 5.52 -12.64
CA ALA A 81 -11.50 6.54 -11.75
C ALA A 81 -10.52 6.95 -10.63
N ASN A 82 -9.77 5.99 -10.07
CA ASN A 82 -8.72 6.27 -9.09
C ASN A 82 -7.54 7.03 -9.71
N TYR A 83 -7.14 6.67 -10.94
CA TYR A 83 -6.10 7.37 -11.68
C TYR A 83 -6.53 8.81 -11.98
N PHE A 84 -7.76 9.02 -12.46
CA PHE A 84 -8.34 10.34 -12.69
C PHE A 84 -8.28 11.20 -11.42
N ALA A 85 -8.74 10.68 -10.29
CA ALA A 85 -8.70 11.40 -9.02
C ALA A 85 -7.26 11.79 -8.62
N GLY A 86 -6.31 10.86 -8.76
CA GLY A 86 -4.90 11.13 -8.50
C GLY A 86 -4.32 12.20 -9.44
N ALA A 87 -4.67 12.18 -10.72
CA ALA A 87 -4.22 13.14 -11.72
C ALA A 87 -4.80 14.55 -11.50
N VAL A 88 -6.05 14.65 -11.04
CA VAL A 88 -6.66 15.95 -10.69
C VAL A 88 -6.06 16.51 -9.40
N LEU A 89 -5.81 15.66 -8.40
CA LEU A 89 -5.26 16.09 -7.10
C LEU A 89 -3.77 16.41 -7.15
N VAL A 90 -3.04 15.71 -8.01
CA VAL A 90 -1.61 15.88 -8.24
C VAL A 90 -1.37 16.06 -9.76
N PRO A 91 -1.66 17.27 -10.28
CA PRO A 91 -1.58 17.57 -11.70
C PRO A 91 -0.17 17.40 -12.23
N GLU A 92 -0.05 16.75 -13.39
CA GLU A 92 1.22 16.50 -14.07
C GLU A 92 2.01 17.80 -14.32
N SER A 93 1.33 18.85 -14.79
CA SER A 93 1.92 20.16 -15.09
C SER A 93 2.60 20.83 -13.89
N SER A 94 2.19 20.51 -12.67
CA SER A 94 2.79 21.03 -11.44
C SER A 94 3.75 20.03 -10.79
N ALA A 95 3.40 18.74 -10.83
CA ALA A 95 4.15 17.70 -10.14
C ALA A 95 5.43 17.31 -10.88
N VAL A 96 5.43 17.27 -12.21
CA VAL A 96 6.61 16.86 -12.99
C VAL A 96 7.77 17.83 -12.84
N PRO A 97 7.61 19.15 -12.99
CA PRO A 97 8.72 20.09 -12.75
C PRO A 97 9.28 19.97 -11.33
N PHE A 98 8.39 19.92 -10.34
CA PHE A 98 8.76 19.73 -8.94
C PHE A 98 9.60 18.45 -8.70
N LEU A 99 9.22 17.33 -9.32
CA LEU A 99 9.95 16.08 -9.19
C LEU A 99 11.29 16.10 -9.97
N LEU A 100 11.35 16.76 -11.13
CA LEU A 100 12.59 16.90 -11.90
C LEU A 100 13.62 17.75 -11.15
N ASP A 101 13.19 18.86 -10.54
CA ASP A 101 14.04 19.70 -9.69
C ASP A 101 14.58 18.88 -8.51
N ALA A 102 13.68 18.20 -7.77
CA ALA A 102 14.08 17.33 -6.65
C ALA A 102 14.99 16.17 -7.08
N LYS A 103 14.82 15.61 -8.28
CA LYS A 103 15.73 14.59 -8.85
C LYS A 103 17.11 15.17 -9.12
N SER A 104 17.20 16.39 -9.65
CA SER A 104 18.49 17.05 -9.90
C SER A 104 19.27 17.28 -8.60
N ASP A 105 18.56 17.55 -7.51
CA ASP A 105 19.11 17.72 -6.16
C ASP A 105 19.33 16.40 -5.40
N ARG A 106 19.04 15.25 -6.03
CA ARG A 106 19.08 13.91 -5.39
C ARG A 106 18.24 13.82 -4.11
N ASN A 107 17.08 14.46 -4.13
CA ASN A 107 16.22 14.67 -2.98
C ASN A 107 14.75 14.29 -3.25
N LEU A 108 14.50 13.34 -4.15
CA LEU A 108 13.14 12.84 -4.41
C LEU A 108 12.52 12.27 -3.13
N SER A 109 11.28 12.67 -2.85
CA SER A 109 10.52 12.27 -1.66
C SER A 109 9.03 12.17 -1.97
N VAL A 110 8.44 11.01 -1.65
CA VAL A 110 6.98 10.81 -1.74
C VAL A 110 6.26 11.64 -0.68
N GLU A 111 6.89 11.86 0.47
CA GLU A 111 6.36 12.71 1.55
C GLU A 111 6.20 14.15 1.09
N ASP A 112 7.17 14.70 0.35
CA ASP A 112 7.08 16.07 -0.14
C ASP A 112 5.94 16.21 -1.17
N LEU A 113 5.71 15.18 -1.99
CA LEU A 113 4.59 15.16 -2.93
C LEU A 113 3.24 15.12 -2.17
N LYS A 114 3.14 14.30 -1.12
CA LYS A 114 1.98 14.25 -0.21
C LYS A 114 1.68 15.63 0.37
N ASP A 115 2.70 16.30 0.90
CA ASP A 115 2.53 17.58 1.60
C ASP A 115 2.25 18.72 0.63
N ARG A 116 2.99 18.78 -0.49
CA ARG A 116 2.84 19.82 -1.53
C ARG A 116 1.45 19.87 -2.15
N PHE A 117 0.82 18.71 -2.33
CA PHE A 117 -0.51 18.58 -2.95
C PHE A 117 -1.63 18.28 -1.96
N PHE A 118 -1.30 18.18 -0.66
CA PHE A 118 -2.22 17.91 0.43
C PHE A 118 -3.08 16.65 0.15
N VAL A 119 -2.42 15.53 -0.14
CA VAL A 119 -3.03 14.20 -0.34
C VAL A 119 -2.58 13.23 0.75
N SER A 120 -3.06 11.98 0.72
CA SER A 120 -2.54 10.92 1.59
C SER A 120 -1.20 10.41 1.07
N TYR A 121 -0.39 9.79 1.93
CA TYR A 121 0.86 9.16 1.49
C TYR A 121 0.59 8.07 0.44
N GLU A 122 -0.50 7.30 0.61
CA GLU A 122 -0.93 6.27 -0.35
C GLU A 122 -1.16 6.85 -1.75
N MET A 123 -1.91 7.95 -1.83
CA MET A 123 -2.20 8.59 -3.11
C MET A 123 -0.97 9.21 -3.73
N ALA A 124 -0.12 9.87 -2.93
CA ALA A 124 1.15 10.40 -3.40
C ALA A 124 2.04 9.28 -3.97
N GLY A 125 2.16 8.15 -3.26
CA GLY A 125 2.94 6.99 -3.70
C GLY A 125 2.42 6.41 -5.02
N HIS A 126 1.11 6.21 -5.15
CA HIS A 126 0.51 5.75 -6.41
C HIS A 126 0.68 6.75 -7.55
N ARG A 127 0.49 8.06 -7.32
CA ARG A 127 0.73 9.03 -8.38
C ARG A 127 2.20 9.04 -8.78
N PHE A 128 3.10 8.96 -7.80
CA PHE A 128 4.53 8.94 -8.03
C PHE A 128 4.95 7.77 -8.94
N THR A 129 4.40 6.56 -8.79
CA THR A 129 4.78 5.44 -9.68
C THR A 129 4.47 5.72 -11.15
N ASN A 130 3.35 6.39 -11.43
CA ASN A 130 2.98 6.79 -12.80
C ASN A 130 3.95 7.84 -13.34
N LEU A 131 4.21 8.90 -12.56
CA LEU A 131 5.06 10.02 -12.97
C LEU A 131 6.53 9.61 -13.09
N ALA A 132 7.01 8.75 -12.19
CA ALA A 132 8.36 8.21 -12.22
C ALA A 132 8.62 7.42 -13.51
N THR A 133 7.67 6.55 -13.87
CA THR A 133 7.75 5.73 -15.07
C THR A 133 7.78 6.59 -16.33
N GLN A 134 6.86 7.56 -16.44
CA GLN A 134 6.70 8.35 -17.67
C GLN A 134 7.70 9.50 -17.81
N HIS A 135 8.04 10.20 -16.71
CA HIS A 135 8.80 11.46 -16.78
C HIS A 135 10.16 11.41 -16.10
N LEU A 136 10.37 10.48 -15.15
CA LEU A 136 11.66 10.37 -14.46
C LEU A 136 12.54 9.25 -15.02
N GLY A 137 11.98 8.35 -15.85
CA GLY A 137 12.73 7.36 -16.62
C GLY A 137 13.21 6.15 -15.82
N PHE A 138 12.56 5.83 -14.69
CA PHE A 138 12.86 4.62 -13.92
C PHE A 138 11.61 3.91 -13.44
N GLY A 139 11.74 2.60 -13.25
CA GLY A 139 10.67 1.76 -12.71
C GLY A 139 10.59 1.89 -11.19
N THR A 140 9.40 1.67 -10.66
CA THR A 140 9.09 1.68 -9.23
C THR A 140 8.33 0.41 -8.82
N HIS A 141 8.24 0.20 -7.52
CA HIS A 141 7.22 -0.65 -6.95
C HIS A 141 6.50 0.11 -5.86
N PHE A 142 5.24 -0.23 -5.67
CA PHE A 142 4.37 0.28 -4.63
C PHE A 142 3.74 -0.92 -3.93
N LEU A 143 3.62 -0.86 -2.61
CA LEU A 143 2.86 -1.85 -1.87
C LEU A 143 2.20 -1.25 -0.62
N ARG A 144 1.10 -1.88 -0.23
CA ARG A 144 0.41 -1.64 1.04
C ARG A 144 0.20 -2.98 1.74
N SER A 145 0.59 -3.06 3.01
CA SER A 145 0.42 -4.28 3.82
C SER A 145 0.06 -3.96 5.27
N ASP A 146 -0.42 -4.97 5.98
CA ASP A 146 -0.44 -4.95 7.45
C ASP A 146 0.95 -5.19 8.06
N ASP A 147 1.00 -5.22 9.40
CA ASP A 147 2.18 -5.48 10.23
C ASP A 147 2.73 -6.90 10.07
N GLN A 148 1.86 -7.86 9.73
CA GLN A 148 2.24 -9.23 9.39
C GLN A 148 2.82 -9.34 7.98
N GLY A 149 2.76 -8.27 7.19
CA GLY A 149 3.24 -8.20 5.82
C GLY A 149 2.28 -8.82 4.80
N ILE A 150 1.01 -9.04 5.14
CA ILE A 150 -0.01 -9.45 4.18
C ILE A 150 -0.28 -8.29 3.23
N ILE A 151 -0.02 -8.54 1.95
CA ILE A 151 -0.17 -7.52 0.90
C ILE A 151 -1.64 -7.31 0.62
N TRP A 152 -2.12 -6.07 0.80
CA TRP A 152 -3.48 -5.66 0.43
C TRP A 152 -3.54 -5.02 -0.95
N LYS A 153 -2.41 -4.45 -1.40
CA LYS A 153 -2.30 -3.80 -2.70
C LYS A 153 -0.84 -3.77 -3.12
N ALA A 154 -0.57 -4.08 -4.38
CA ALA A 154 0.77 -3.98 -4.93
C ALA A 154 0.75 -3.52 -6.39
N TYR A 155 1.84 -2.89 -6.81
CA TYR A 155 2.15 -2.54 -8.18
C TYR A 155 3.67 -2.62 -8.35
N SER A 156 4.15 -3.11 -9.48
CA SER A 156 5.57 -3.01 -9.82
C SER A 156 5.79 -2.97 -11.33
N ASN A 157 6.82 -2.22 -11.73
CA ASN A 157 7.40 -2.25 -13.07
C ASN A 157 8.94 -2.18 -13.05
N ASN A 158 9.55 -2.51 -11.91
CA ASN A 158 11.00 -2.52 -11.73
C ASN A 158 11.63 -3.89 -11.52
N GLY A 159 10.82 -4.97 -11.54
CA GLY A 159 11.30 -6.35 -11.39
C GLY A 159 11.37 -6.85 -9.95
N VAL A 160 10.85 -6.11 -8.96
CA VAL A 160 10.84 -6.58 -7.57
C VAL A 160 10.16 -7.96 -7.42
N PRO A 161 10.75 -8.93 -6.70
CA PRO A 161 10.22 -10.28 -6.59
C PRO A 161 9.11 -10.37 -5.55
N PHE A 162 7.95 -9.80 -5.87
CA PHE A 162 6.79 -9.95 -4.98
C PHE A 162 6.38 -11.42 -4.86
N PRO A 163 6.01 -11.86 -3.65
CA PRO A 163 5.48 -13.20 -3.47
C PRO A 163 4.15 -13.34 -4.21
N LYS A 164 3.94 -14.49 -4.84
CA LYS A 164 2.75 -14.83 -5.62
C LYS A 164 2.22 -16.19 -5.19
N ASN A 165 0.91 -16.40 -5.26
CA ASN A 165 0.33 -17.73 -5.15
C ASN A 165 0.46 -18.52 -6.46
N SER A 166 -0.06 -19.75 -6.49
CA SER A 166 -0.06 -20.63 -7.68
C SER A 166 -0.79 -20.04 -8.89
N ALA A 167 -1.72 -19.11 -8.69
CA ALA A 167 -2.43 -18.39 -9.75
C ALA A 167 -1.71 -17.08 -10.14
N GLY A 168 -0.55 -16.77 -9.56
CA GLY A 168 0.21 -15.54 -9.83
C GLY A 168 -0.29 -14.31 -9.07
N ALA A 169 -1.29 -14.45 -8.17
CA ALA A 169 -1.83 -13.33 -7.41
C ALA A 169 -0.90 -12.93 -6.25
N ILE A 170 -0.69 -11.61 -6.12
CA ILE A 170 0.17 -11.00 -5.09
C ILE A 170 -0.64 -10.63 -3.84
N GLU A 171 -1.88 -10.19 -4.02
CA GLU A 171 -2.77 -9.84 -2.90
C GLU A 171 -3.01 -11.06 -1.99
N GLY A 172 -3.00 -10.82 -0.68
CA GLY A 172 -3.10 -11.86 0.35
C GLY A 172 -1.79 -12.61 0.61
N GLN A 173 -0.74 -12.42 -0.20
CA GLN A 173 0.56 -13.05 0.04
C GLN A 173 1.35 -12.29 1.11
N ARG A 174 2.21 -13.01 1.85
CA ARG A 174 3.00 -12.47 2.96
C ARG A 174 4.40 -12.04 2.53
N LEU A 175 4.80 -10.80 2.80
CA LEU A 175 6.17 -10.31 2.57
C LEU A 175 7.20 -10.99 3.48
N CYS A 176 8.44 -11.04 2.99
CA CYS A 176 9.57 -11.47 3.80
C CYS A 176 9.74 -10.58 5.04
N ARG A 177 10.11 -11.18 6.18
CA ARG A 177 10.41 -10.44 7.43
C ARG A 177 11.52 -9.41 7.24
N GLU A 178 12.48 -9.72 6.37
CA GLU A 178 13.60 -8.83 6.06
C GLU A 178 13.21 -7.65 5.16
N TRP A 179 12.00 -7.62 4.61
CA TRP A 179 11.57 -6.53 3.75
C TRP A 179 11.35 -5.24 4.54
N GLY A 180 11.79 -4.10 4.00
CA GLY A 180 11.68 -2.79 4.67
C GLY A 180 10.25 -2.42 5.10
N THR A 181 9.23 -2.97 4.44
CA THR A 181 7.83 -2.80 4.84
C THR A 181 7.53 -3.43 6.19
N ARG A 182 8.01 -4.65 6.46
CA ARG A 182 7.79 -5.34 7.75
C ARG A 182 8.69 -4.77 8.85
N GLN A 183 9.94 -4.47 8.50
CA GLN A 183 10.91 -3.86 9.42
C GLN A 183 10.46 -2.49 9.93
N ALA A 184 9.72 -1.72 9.12
CA ALA A 184 9.23 -0.40 9.52
C ALA A 184 8.30 -0.41 10.75
N PHE A 185 7.55 -1.50 10.98
CA PHE A 185 6.67 -1.62 12.15
C PHE A 185 7.43 -1.81 13.46
N THR A 186 8.64 -2.38 13.42
CA THR A 186 9.45 -2.64 14.61
C THR A 186 10.55 -1.61 14.82
N SER A 187 10.89 -0.84 13.80
CA SER A 187 11.88 0.24 13.81
C SER A 187 11.48 1.41 14.72
N ASP A 188 12.47 2.08 15.31
CA ASP A 188 12.26 3.35 16.03
C ASP A 188 11.70 4.46 15.11
N ALA A 189 11.78 4.26 13.79
CA ALA A 189 11.25 5.14 12.76
C ALA A 189 9.73 5.03 12.56
N ARG A 190 8.95 4.40 13.46
CA ARG A 190 7.48 4.25 13.35
C ARG A 190 6.73 5.52 12.97
N PHE A 191 7.25 6.70 13.33
CA PHE A 191 6.63 8.00 13.08
C PHE A 191 7.28 8.79 11.93
N THR A 192 8.21 8.19 11.20
CA THR A 192 8.97 8.82 10.10
C THR A 192 9.08 7.86 8.91
N ILE A 193 9.72 8.28 7.83
CA ILE A 193 10.00 7.38 6.70
C ILE A 193 11.14 6.42 7.04
N HIS A 194 10.86 5.11 6.97
CA HIS A 194 11.86 4.06 7.10
C HIS A 194 12.50 3.77 5.74
N TYR A 195 13.78 4.14 5.59
CA TYR A 195 14.58 3.85 4.40
C TYR A 195 15.43 2.60 4.59
N GLN A 196 15.41 1.69 3.62
CA GLN A 196 16.14 0.42 3.69
C GLN A 196 16.49 -0.12 2.30
N TYR A 197 17.67 -0.70 2.16
CA TYR A 197 18.02 -1.59 1.06
C TYR A 197 17.71 -3.04 1.40
N THR A 198 17.22 -3.81 0.44
CA THR A 198 17.01 -5.25 0.57
C THR A 198 17.62 -5.97 -0.62
N ASP A 199 18.59 -6.85 -0.38
CA ASP A 199 19.15 -7.74 -1.39
C ASP A 199 18.21 -8.92 -1.59
N THR A 200 17.98 -9.29 -2.85
CA THR A 200 17.11 -10.40 -3.26
C THR A 200 17.80 -11.23 -4.34
N SER A 201 17.20 -12.36 -4.73
CA SER A 201 17.66 -13.12 -5.90
C SER A 201 17.61 -12.31 -7.20
N GLU A 202 16.67 -11.35 -7.31
CA GLU A 202 16.45 -10.52 -8.49
C GLU A 202 17.20 -9.16 -8.42
N GLY A 203 18.10 -9.01 -7.45
CA GLY A 203 18.90 -7.81 -7.24
C GLY A 203 18.53 -7.02 -5.98
N THR A 204 19.13 -5.85 -5.84
CA THR A 204 18.99 -4.98 -4.67
C THR A 204 17.95 -3.90 -4.91
N PHE A 205 17.04 -3.74 -3.95
CA PHE A 205 15.97 -2.77 -3.99
C PHE A 205 16.05 -1.80 -2.82
N TRP A 206 15.83 -0.52 -3.08
CA TRP A 206 15.70 0.51 -2.06
C TRP A 206 14.23 0.83 -1.83
N CYS A 207 13.83 0.95 -0.57
CA CYS A 207 12.45 1.17 -0.15
C CYS A 207 12.36 2.37 0.81
N ALA A 208 11.35 3.22 0.59
CA ALA A 208 10.86 4.21 1.53
C ALA A 208 9.49 3.79 2.04
N THR A 209 9.41 3.44 3.33
CA THR A 209 8.19 2.95 3.98
C THR A 209 7.64 3.98 4.96
N PHE A 210 6.35 4.29 4.84
CA PHE A 210 5.59 5.05 5.83
C PHE A 210 4.58 4.13 6.53
N VAL A 211 4.53 4.17 7.86
CA VAL A 211 3.54 3.43 8.66
C VAL A 211 2.40 4.37 9.04
N GLU A 212 1.20 4.09 8.53
CA GLU A 212 -0.02 4.81 8.87
C GLU A 212 -0.64 4.19 10.13
N THR A 213 -0.54 4.90 11.25
CA THR A 213 -1.06 4.46 12.55
C THR A 213 -2.38 5.14 12.93
N ALA A 214 -2.83 6.17 12.19
CA ALA A 214 -4.07 6.87 12.52
C ALA A 214 -5.33 6.09 12.14
N GLN A 215 -5.18 5.01 11.36
CA GLN A 215 -6.26 4.10 10.99
C GLN A 215 -6.02 2.74 11.64
N GLU A 216 -7.09 2.11 12.11
CA GLU A 216 -7.04 0.72 12.55
C GLU A 216 -7.63 -0.22 11.48
N PRO A 217 -6.97 -1.35 11.15
CA PRO A 217 -5.61 -1.69 11.57
C PRO A 217 -4.54 -0.80 10.92
N ALA A 218 -3.44 -0.59 11.66
CA ALA A 218 -2.28 0.14 11.15
C ALA A 218 -1.71 -0.60 9.92
N HIS A 219 -1.18 0.17 8.96
CA HIS A 219 -0.67 -0.41 7.73
C HIS A 219 0.53 0.37 7.21
N ALA A 220 1.41 -0.32 6.49
CA ALA A 220 2.58 0.27 5.88
C ALA A 220 2.31 0.53 4.39
N ILE A 221 2.82 1.66 3.90
CA ILE A 221 2.83 2.04 2.49
C ILE A 221 4.29 2.19 2.08
N THR A 222 4.73 1.40 1.11
CA THR A 222 6.12 1.44 0.61
C THR A 222 6.15 1.83 -0.84
N VAL A 223 7.08 2.71 -1.18
CA VAL A 223 7.51 2.98 -2.55
C VAL A 223 8.98 2.65 -2.64
N GLY A 224 9.38 1.95 -3.69
CA GLY A 224 10.78 1.59 -3.88
C GLY A 224 11.21 1.50 -5.33
N VAL A 225 12.52 1.44 -5.51
CA VAL A 225 13.22 1.43 -6.80
C VAL A 225 14.36 0.41 -6.77
N ARG A 226 14.96 0.15 -7.93
CA ARG A 226 16.21 -0.61 -7.99
C ARG A 226 17.35 0.19 -7.38
N PHE A 227 18.40 -0.51 -6.94
CA PHE A 227 19.60 0.08 -6.35
C PHE A 227 20.19 1.24 -7.18
N GLU A 228 20.27 1.08 -8.50
CA GLU A 228 20.80 2.11 -9.39
C GLU A 228 20.05 3.44 -9.24
N ASP A 229 18.74 3.42 -9.14
CA ASP A 229 17.90 4.63 -9.09
C ASP A 229 17.78 5.23 -7.69
N ALA A 230 18.19 4.50 -6.65
CA ALA A 230 18.11 4.95 -5.27
C ALA A 230 18.85 6.28 -5.03
N ARG A 231 19.96 6.51 -5.76
CA ARG A 231 20.78 7.74 -5.69
C ARG A 231 20.03 9.06 -5.88
N TRP A 232 18.81 9.01 -6.45
CA TRP A 232 17.98 10.19 -6.69
C TRP A 232 17.07 10.56 -5.52
N PHE A 233 16.94 9.68 -4.52
CA PHE A 233 15.98 9.81 -3.43
C PHE A 233 16.60 10.32 -2.15
N ARG A 234 15.83 11.06 -1.37
CA ARG A 234 16.15 11.32 0.04
C ARG A 234 16.26 9.98 0.78
N GLY A 235 17.28 9.83 1.63
CA GLY A 235 17.52 8.58 2.37
C GLY A 235 18.23 7.48 1.57
N TRP A 236 18.74 7.80 0.38
CA TRP A 236 19.58 6.89 -0.41
C TRP A 236 20.84 6.42 0.35
N ASN A 237 21.34 7.23 1.29
CA ASN A 237 22.53 6.94 2.10
C ASN A 237 22.21 6.19 3.40
N THR A 238 21.04 5.53 3.49
CA THR A 238 20.68 4.69 4.65
C THR A 238 21.67 3.53 4.80
N GLU A 239 22.07 3.26 6.04
CA GLU A 239 22.90 2.10 6.40
C GLU A 239 22.06 0.84 6.64
N ARG A 240 20.72 0.97 6.68
CA ARG A 240 19.83 -0.17 6.86
C ARG A 240 19.84 -1.04 5.62
N HIS A 241 20.41 -2.22 5.75
CA HIS A 241 20.52 -3.20 4.69
C HIS A 241 20.14 -4.57 5.22
N SER A 242 19.32 -5.30 4.46
CA SER A 242 18.90 -6.65 4.79
C SER A 242 19.02 -7.56 3.57
N VAL A 243 19.00 -8.87 3.80
CA VAL A 243 19.06 -9.88 2.75
C VAL A 243 17.82 -10.75 2.82
N SER A 244 17.01 -10.73 1.77
CA SER A 244 15.86 -11.62 1.62
C SER A 244 16.20 -12.77 0.67
N LYS A 245 16.06 -14.00 1.17
CA LYS A 245 16.11 -15.21 0.33
C LYS A 245 14.72 -15.68 -0.10
N CYS A 246 13.66 -14.97 0.26
CA CYS A 246 12.30 -15.23 -0.24
C CYS A 246 12.14 -14.72 -1.69
N PRO A 247 11.22 -15.27 -2.49
CA PRO A 247 10.27 -16.34 -2.15
C PRO A 247 10.84 -17.77 -2.25
N ASP A 248 11.97 -17.97 -2.95
CA ASP A 248 12.39 -19.29 -3.42
C ASP A 248 13.47 -19.99 -2.56
N GLY A 249 14.08 -19.29 -1.62
CA GLY A 249 15.16 -19.80 -0.75
C GLY A 249 14.74 -20.00 0.71
N ALA A 250 15.56 -20.78 1.43
CA ALA A 250 15.44 -20.96 2.88
C ALA A 250 15.58 -19.61 3.60
N CYS A 251 14.46 -19.12 4.14
CA CYS A 251 14.30 -17.81 4.74
C CYS A 251 13.13 -17.86 5.74
N CYS A 252 12.48 -16.74 6.01
CA CYS A 252 11.44 -16.59 7.04
C CYS A 252 10.15 -17.41 6.83
N ARG A 253 10.01 -18.15 5.72
CA ARG A 253 8.86 -19.01 5.43
C ARG A 253 9.11 -20.48 5.75
N PHE A 254 10.37 -20.84 5.97
CA PHE A 254 10.77 -22.22 6.21
C PHE A 254 11.03 -22.40 7.71
N VAL A 255 10.35 -23.38 8.30
CA VAL A 255 10.70 -23.86 9.63
C VAL A 255 11.99 -24.67 9.51
N SER A 256 13.03 -24.32 10.26
CA SER A 256 14.25 -25.14 10.35
C SER A 256 13.93 -26.51 10.94
N GLU A 257 14.63 -27.56 10.50
CA GLU A 257 14.45 -28.93 11.02
C GLU A 257 14.52 -28.98 12.56
N GLU A 258 15.50 -28.33 13.17
CA GLU A 258 15.63 -28.24 14.64
C GLU A 258 14.37 -27.67 15.32
N ALA A 259 13.84 -26.56 14.80
CA ALA A 259 12.63 -25.95 15.33
C ALA A 259 11.39 -26.84 15.12
N ALA A 260 11.32 -27.55 13.98
CA ALA A 260 10.24 -28.50 13.71
C ALA A 260 10.31 -29.69 14.67
N GLU A 261 11.47 -30.31 14.85
CA GLU A 261 11.68 -31.41 15.79
C GLU A 261 11.29 -31.00 17.22
N ARG A 262 11.61 -29.77 17.61
CA ARG A 262 11.37 -29.26 18.97
C ARG A 262 9.92 -28.91 19.25
N TRP A 263 9.21 -28.29 18.30
CA TRP A 263 7.91 -27.67 18.56
C TRP A 263 6.74 -28.25 17.77
N ASN A 264 6.99 -29.07 16.74
CA ASN A 264 5.91 -29.70 15.98
C ASN A 264 5.10 -30.64 16.88
N GLY A 265 3.77 -30.47 16.88
CA GLY A 265 2.86 -31.17 17.79
C GLY A 265 2.83 -30.64 19.24
N TYR A 266 3.70 -29.69 19.60
CA TYR A 266 3.79 -29.11 20.95
C TYR A 266 3.35 -27.65 21.04
N ALA A 267 3.10 -26.99 19.90
CA ALA A 267 2.59 -25.63 19.85
C ALA A 267 1.11 -25.60 19.41
N TRP A 268 0.26 -24.97 20.22
CA TRP A 268 -1.17 -24.77 19.90
C TRP A 268 -1.53 -23.29 19.85
N PRO A 269 -1.46 -22.64 18.68
CA PRO A 269 -1.83 -21.23 18.56
C PRO A 269 -3.35 -21.04 18.64
N SER A 270 -3.79 -20.13 19.50
CA SER A 270 -5.15 -19.59 19.46
C SER A 270 -5.19 -18.40 18.50
N VAL A 271 -5.91 -18.55 17.39
CA VAL A 271 -5.90 -17.58 16.30
C VAL A 271 -6.94 -16.49 16.54
N ARG A 272 -6.55 -15.23 16.35
CA ARG A 272 -7.51 -14.13 16.33
C ARG A 272 -8.43 -14.30 15.12
N PRO A 273 -9.76 -14.24 15.27
CA PRO A 273 -10.67 -14.35 14.14
C PRO A 273 -10.47 -13.15 13.20
N ASN A 274 -9.72 -13.35 12.12
CA ASN A 274 -9.65 -12.39 11.02
C ASN A 274 -10.89 -12.56 10.15
N SER A 275 -11.73 -11.52 10.08
CA SER A 275 -13.01 -11.49 9.36
C SER A 275 -12.91 -11.85 7.86
N HIS A 276 -11.71 -11.83 7.27
CA HIS A 276 -11.49 -12.04 5.83
C HIS A 276 -10.86 -13.39 5.46
N VAL A 277 -10.40 -14.20 6.42
CA VAL A 277 -9.57 -15.40 6.13
C VAL A 277 -10.40 -16.69 6.03
N LEU A 278 -11.65 -16.70 6.51
CA LEU A 278 -12.49 -17.92 6.51
C LEU A 278 -13.06 -18.32 5.14
N ALA A 279 -12.89 -17.52 4.08
CA ALA A 279 -13.63 -17.69 2.83
C ALA A 279 -12.90 -18.44 1.70
N ALA A 280 -11.59 -18.71 1.81
CA ALA A 280 -10.89 -19.44 0.76
C ALA A 280 -9.61 -20.12 1.26
N MET A 281 -9.59 -21.46 1.16
CA MET A 281 -8.46 -22.33 0.78
C MET A 281 -8.31 -23.61 1.64
N PRO A 282 -7.79 -24.72 1.07
CA PRO A 282 -7.64 -26.00 1.74
C PRO A 282 -6.51 -25.94 2.78
N VAL A 283 -6.71 -26.69 3.87
CA VAL A 283 -5.94 -26.60 5.12
C VAL A 283 -4.88 -27.69 5.19
N GLU A 284 -3.60 -27.29 5.25
CA GLU A 284 -2.56 -28.08 5.94
C GLU A 284 -1.97 -27.31 7.15
N THR A 285 -2.26 -26.01 7.28
CA THR A 285 -1.86 -25.16 8.41
C THR A 285 -2.98 -24.21 8.79
N VAL A 286 -3.10 -23.86 10.07
CA VAL A 286 -4.14 -22.93 10.55
C VAL A 286 -4.03 -21.59 9.78
N PRO A 287 -5.08 -21.15 9.06
CA PRO A 287 -5.01 -19.98 8.21
C PRO A 287 -4.58 -18.72 8.97
N GLY A 288 -3.61 -17.99 8.42
CA GLY A 288 -3.12 -16.71 8.98
C GLY A 288 -2.03 -16.85 10.06
N VAL A 289 -1.64 -18.07 10.43
CA VAL A 289 -0.61 -18.32 11.45
C VAL A 289 0.76 -18.56 10.82
N ASP A 290 1.77 -17.85 11.34
CA ASP A 290 3.18 -18.05 10.98
C ASP A 290 3.84 -19.01 11.97
N MET A 291 3.89 -20.30 11.60
CA MET A 291 4.47 -21.32 12.48
C MET A 291 5.97 -21.09 12.73
N VAL A 292 6.69 -20.47 11.78
CA VAL A 292 8.10 -20.09 11.95
C VAL A 292 8.21 -19.08 13.09
N GLU A 293 7.37 -18.04 13.08
CA GLU A 293 7.38 -17.02 14.13
C GLU A 293 7.00 -17.58 15.51
N ILE A 294 6.06 -18.53 15.58
CA ILE A 294 5.70 -19.20 16.83
C ILE A 294 6.86 -20.03 17.36
N TYR A 295 7.49 -20.85 16.51
CA TYR A 295 8.59 -21.71 16.95
C TYR A 295 9.79 -20.88 17.39
N GLU A 296 10.12 -19.81 16.65
CA GLU A 296 11.14 -18.87 17.10
C GLU A 296 10.79 -18.19 18.43
N PHE A 297 9.51 -17.82 18.63
CA PHE A 297 9.04 -17.24 19.88
C PHE A 297 9.22 -18.23 21.05
N LEU A 298 8.80 -19.49 20.87
CA LEU A 298 8.91 -20.53 21.89
C LEU A 298 10.39 -20.83 22.21
N THR A 299 11.24 -20.96 21.19
CA THR A 299 12.69 -21.13 21.36
C THR A 299 13.30 -19.96 22.15
N ARG A 300 12.95 -18.70 21.83
CA ARG A 300 13.44 -17.53 22.59
C ARG A 300 12.97 -17.54 24.04
N ARG A 301 11.72 -17.93 24.30
CA ARG A 301 11.16 -17.97 25.66
C ARG A 301 11.75 -19.08 26.52
N GLU A 302 12.05 -20.22 25.91
CA GLU A 302 12.72 -21.30 26.60
C GLU A 302 14.18 -20.93 26.93
N ASN A 303 14.94 -20.41 25.96
CA ASN A 303 16.32 -20.02 26.19
C ASN A 303 16.45 -18.87 27.21
N GLY A 304 15.53 -17.90 27.19
CA GLY A 304 15.48 -16.82 28.17
C GLY A 304 14.87 -17.20 29.53
N ALA A 305 14.46 -18.46 29.73
CA ALA A 305 14.05 -18.98 31.03
C ALA A 305 15.20 -19.67 31.79
N PHE A 306 16.38 -19.76 31.16
CA PHE A 306 17.61 -20.34 31.72
C PHE A 306 18.71 -19.31 32.04
N ASP A 307 18.39 -18.00 31.92
CA ASP A 307 19.15 -16.87 32.47
C ASP A 307 18.36 -16.21 33.61
#